data_AF-A0A916RXG8-F1
#
_entry.id   AF-A0A916RXG8-F1
#
_cell.length_a   1.000
_cell.length_b   1.000
_cell.length_c   1.000
_cell.angle_alpha   90.00
_cell.angle_beta   90.00
_cell.angle_gamma   90.00
#
_symmetry.space_group_name_H-M   'P 1'
#
loop_
_entity.id
_entity.type
_entity.pdbx_description
1 polymer ?
#
loop_
_entity_poly.entity_id
_entity_poly.type
_entity_poly.pdbx_seq_one_letter_code
_entity_poly.pdbx_strand_id
1 'polypeptide(L)'
;MNAAITIILIAAATVAALLTSRHEEDGSPQGRTAWLRATVYWLSTILVAFEMAAGGLWDLLRIEYVRVVLTHLGYPLFLLYIIGVPRIPCALALLAPRFPRLKEWAYAGAFFNYAGAAASHLLAGDRGSQWIGPLILAVFTIVSWTLRPASRRLPRPAPAKEPPMITWCVPALIVAAMLVIAFITLPKGAPPNMSSRLRVDGPGLSVATESNPQKYLSSPLTT
;
A
#
# COMPACT_ATOMS: atom_id res chain seq x y z
N MET A 1 9.72 -9.47 3.27
CA MET A 1 9.54 -8.04 3.60
C MET A 1 10.79 -7.21 3.30
N ASN A 2 11.97 -7.59 3.81
CA ASN A 2 13.20 -6.79 3.61
C ASN A 2 13.63 -6.65 2.14
N ALA A 3 13.57 -7.71 1.32
CA ALA A 3 14.02 -7.65 -0.08
C ALA A 3 13.20 -6.69 -0.96
N ALA A 4 11.87 -6.63 -0.78
CA ALA A 4 11.00 -5.74 -1.53
C ALA A 4 11.25 -4.26 -1.16
N ILE A 5 11.35 -3.99 0.15
CA ILE A 5 11.70 -2.65 0.67
C ILE A 5 13.07 -2.21 0.14
N THR A 6 14.08 -3.10 0.16
CA THR A 6 15.41 -2.80 -0.39
C THR A 6 15.36 -2.51 -1.89
N ILE A 7 14.61 -3.27 -2.69
CA ILE A 7 14.47 -3.02 -4.14
C ILE A 7 13.77 -1.67 -4.40
N ILE A 8 12.77 -1.31 -3.61
CA ILE A 8 12.08 -0.02 -3.71
C ILE A 8 13.03 1.13 -3.34
N LEU A 9 13.79 0.98 -2.25
CA LEU A 9 14.78 1.97 -1.86
C LEU A 9 15.87 2.13 -2.94
N ILE A 10 16.29 1.05 -3.59
CA ILE A 10 17.23 1.09 -4.72
C ILE A 10 16.59 1.80 -5.92
N ALA A 11 15.38 1.42 -6.34
CA ALA A 11 14.71 2.06 -7.48
C ALA A 11 14.46 3.55 -7.22
N ALA A 12 14.07 3.89 -5.99
CA ALA A 12 13.88 5.26 -5.55
C ALA A 12 15.22 6.03 -5.53
N ALA A 13 16.30 5.42 -5.04
CA ALA A 13 17.65 5.98 -5.09
C ALA A 13 18.16 6.15 -6.52
N THR A 14 17.85 5.24 -7.44
CA THR A 14 18.21 5.34 -8.87
C THR A 14 17.46 6.48 -9.56
N VAL A 15 16.16 6.63 -9.29
CA VAL A 15 15.39 7.78 -9.80
C VAL A 15 15.91 9.09 -9.19
N ALA A 16 16.25 9.11 -7.90
CA ALA A 16 16.90 10.24 -7.28
C ALA A 16 18.25 10.55 -7.95
N ALA A 17 19.09 9.54 -8.23
CA ALA A 17 20.38 9.70 -8.90
C ALA A 17 20.25 10.23 -10.33
N LEU A 18 19.24 9.76 -11.09
CA LEU A 18 18.90 10.26 -12.42
C LEU A 18 18.37 11.71 -12.41
N LEU A 19 17.78 12.14 -11.29
CA LEU A 19 17.39 13.53 -11.08
C LEU A 19 18.58 14.38 -10.62
N THR A 20 19.51 13.81 -9.83
CA THR A 20 20.76 14.44 -9.39
C THR A 20 21.67 14.75 -10.58
N SER A 21 21.77 13.85 -11.58
CA SER A 21 22.57 14.10 -12.79
C SER A 21 22.05 15.27 -13.63
N ARG A 22 20.76 15.64 -13.50
CA ARG A 22 20.20 16.85 -14.14
C ARG A 22 20.47 18.14 -13.36
N HIS A 23 20.85 18.06 -12.08
CA HIS A 23 21.09 19.24 -11.24
C HIS A 23 22.52 19.78 -11.36
N GLU A 24 23.49 18.97 -11.79
CA GLU A 24 24.88 19.43 -12.00
C GLU A 24 24.98 20.61 -12.99
N GLU A 25 23.94 20.84 -13.81
CA GLU A 25 23.85 21.96 -14.74
C GLU A 25 23.32 23.28 -14.13
N ASP A 26 22.65 23.28 -12.96
CA ASP A 26 22.09 24.49 -12.31
C ASP A 26 22.65 24.69 -10.90
N GLY A 27 23.74 25.46 -10.79
CA GLY A 27 24.43 25.74 -9.53
C GLY A 27 23.74 26.74 -8.59
N SER A 28 22.56 27.24 -8.92
CA SER A 28 21.90 28.30 -8.14
C SER A 28 21.33 27.79 -6.79
N PRO A 29 21.34 28.60 -5.70
CA PRO A 29 20.70 28.22 -4.43
C PRO A 29 19.19 27.93 -4.56
N GLN A 30 18.52 28.64 -5.47
CA GLN A 30 17.09 28.46 -5.75
C GLN A 30 16.85 27.13 -6.48
N GLY A 31 17.66 26.81 -7.50
CA GLY A 31 17.68 25.50 -8.16
C GLY A 31 17.88 24.37 -7.15
N ARG A 32 18.79 24.57 -6.17
CA ARG A 32 19.07 23.62 -5.09
C ARG A 32 17.84 23.26 -4.25
N THR A 33 17.05 24.26 -3.86
CA THR A 33 15.84 24.00 -3.05
C THR A 33 14.73 23.34 -3.88
N ALA A 34 14.64 23.68 -5.17
CA ALA A 34 13.63 23.12 -6.07
C ALA A 34 13.86 21.63 -6.35
N TRP A 35 15.10 21.20 -6.60
CA TRP A 35 15.39 19.77 -6.83
C TRP A 35 15.19 18.93 -5.57
N LEU A 36 15.64 19.40 -4.39
CA LEU A 36 15.45 18.66 -3.14
C LEU A 36 13.97 18.36 -2.91
N ARG A 37 13.12 19.37 -3.12
CA ARG A 37 11.66 19.23 -3.02
C ARG A 37 11.12 18.23 -4.04
N ALA A 38 11.59 18.28 -5.28
CA ALA A 38 11.16 17.36 -6.34
C ALA A 38 11.59 15.91 -6.05
N THR A 39 12.83 15.70 -5.60
CA THR A 39 13.36 14.39 -5.23
C THR A 39 12.58 13.81 -4.05
N VAL A 40 12.43 14.54 -2.95
CA VAL A 40 11.67 14.06 -1.78
C VAL A 40 10.20 13.79 -2.14
N TYR A 41 9.59 14.65 -2.97
CA TYR A 41 8.25 14.41 -3.50
C TYR A 41 8.19 13.09 -4.27
N TRP A 42 9.08 12.84 -5.23
CA TRP A 42 9.00 11.64 -6.06
C TRP A 42 9.34 10.37 -5.28
N LEU A 43 10.32 10.42 -4.38
CA LEU A 43 10.65 9.31 -3.48
C LEU A 43 9.44 8.91 -2.63
N SER A 44 8.82 9.89 -1.95
CA SER A 44 7.64 9.64 -1.12
C SER A 44 6.43 9.19 -1.93
N THR A 45 6.21 9.77 -3.13
CA THR A 45 5.10 9.38 -4.02
C THR A 45 5.25 7.94 -4.52
N ILE A 46 6.44 7.55 -4.98
CA ILE A 46 6.70 6.20 -5.51
C ILE A 46 6.56 5.16 -4.40
N LEU A 47 7.08 5.45 -3.20
CA LEU A 47 6.95 4.58 -2.05
C LEU A 47 5.47 4.35 -1.69
N VAL A 48 4.69 5.43 -1.57
CA VAL A 48 3.27 5.35 -1.24
C VAL A 48 2.46 4.67 -2.36
N ALA A 49 2.77 4.95 -3.62
CA ALA A 49 2.10 4.31 -4.76
C ALA A 49 2.41 2.81 -4.84
N PHE A 50 3.65 2.40 -4.53
CA PHE A 50 4.01 1.00 -4.45
C PHE A 50 3.22 0.29 -3.37
N GLU A 51 3.21 0.83 -2.15
CA GLU A 51 2.47 0.22 -1.02
C GLU A 51 0.97 0.14 -1.30
N MET A 52 0.38 1.16 -1.95
CA MET A 52 -1.01 1.09 -2.42
C MET A 52 -1.21 -0.03 -3.44
N ALA A 53 -0.33 -0.17 -4.43
CA ALA A 53 -0.44 -1.22 -5.44
C ALA A 53 -0.23 -2.63 -4.87
N ALA A 54 0.84 -2.82 -4.09
CA ALA A 54 1.20 -4.10 -3.49
C ALA A 54 0.17 -4.52 -2.43
N GLY A 55 -0.18 -3.62 -1.51
CA GLY A 55 -1.20 -3.86 -0.51
C GLY A 55 -2.56 -4.17 -1.12
N GLY A 56 -2.97 -3.41 -2.15
CA GLY A 56 -4.22 -3.69 -2.88
C GLY A 56 -4.22 -5.06 -3.54
N LEU A 57 -3.10 -5.47 -4.17
CA LEU A 57 -2.97 -6.81 -4.74
C LEU A 57 -3.05 -7.90 -3.67
N TRP A 58 -2.34 -7.74 -2.56
CA TRP A 58 -2.34 -8.72 -1.47
C TRP A 58 -3.73 -8.87 -0.83
N ASP A 59 -4.47 -7.77 -0.68
CA ASP A 59 -5.83 -7.79 -0.19
C ASP A 59 -6.77 -8.55 -1.13
N LEU A 60 -6.69 -8.27 -2.44
CA LEU A 60 -7.52 -8.91 -3.47
C LEU A 60 -7.22 -10.41 -3.62
N LEU A 61 -5.94 -10.78 -3.50
CA LEU A 61 -5.51 -12.18 -3.47
C LEU A 61 -5.85 -12.88 -2.15
N ARG A 62 -6.27 -12.13 -1.11
CA ARG A 62 -6.61 -12.64 0.23
C ARG A 62 -5.55 -13.57 0.79
N ILE A 63 -4.29 -13.17 0.64
CA ILE A 63 -3.17 -13.99 1.10
C ILE A 63 -3.25 -14.21 2.61
N GLU A 64 -2.71 -15.34 3.07
CA GLU A 64 -2.78 -15.74 4.48
C GLU A 64 -2.30 -14.65 5.43
N TYR A 65 -1.23 -13.95 5.05
CA TYR A 65 -0.69 -12.83 5.80
C TYR A 65 -1.76 -11.78 6.15
N VAL A 66 -2.51 -11.30 5.15
CA VAL A 66 -3.48 -10.21 5.36
C VAL A 66 -4.73 -10.73 6.07
N ARG A 67 -5.15 -11.97 5.79
CA ARG A 67 -6.29 -12.58 6.50
C ARG A 67 -6.02 -12.65 8.00
N VAL A 68 -4.83 -13.14 8.39
CA VAL A 68 -4.41 -13.22 9.79
C VAL A 68 -4.35 -11.85 10.46
N VAL A 69 -3.86 -10.83 9.77
CA VAL A 69 -3.82 -9.46 10.32
C VAL A 69 -5.23 -8.93 10.55
N LEU A 70 -6.15 -9.09 9.60
CA LEU A 70 -7.52 -8.57 9.75
C LEU A 70 -8.32 -9.33 10.81
N THR A 71 -8.18 -10.65 10.89
CA THR A 71 -8.84 -11.43 11.95
C THR A 71 -8.32 -11.06 13.33
N HIS A 72 -7.00 -10.84 13.47
CA HIS A 72 -6.40 -10.34 14.70
C HIS A 72 -6.96 -8.96 15.10
N LEU A 73 -7.13 -8.06 14.13
CA LEU A 73 -7.73 -6.75 14.36
C LEU A 73 -9.25 -6.78 14.58
N GLY A 74 -9.89 -7.95 14.48
CA GLY A 74 -11.34 -8.10 14.63
C GLY A 74 -12.15 -7.62 13.41
N TYR A 75 -11.50 -7.41 12.26
CA TYR A 75 -12.17 -6.98 11.04
C TYR A 75 -12.74 -8.16 10.23
N PRO A 76 -13.92 -7.97 9.61
CA PRO A 76 -14.47 -8.98 8.73
C PRO A 76 -13.67 -9.08 7.42
N LEU A 77 -13.48 -10.30 6.91
CA LEU A 77 -12.64 -10.55 5.73
C LEU A 77 -13.15 -9.89 4.44
N PHE A 78 -14.45 -9.57 4.33
CA PHE A 78 -14.97 -8.84 3.17
C PHE A 78 -14.37 -7.43 3.06
N LEU A 79 -13.86 -6.86 4.15
CA LEU A 79 -13.21 -5.55 4.16
C LEU A 79 -12.00 -5.51 3.22
N LEU A 80 -11.32 -6.65 3.00
CA LEU A 80 -10.24 -6.79 2.02
C LEU A 80 -10.65 -6.37 0.61
N TYR A 81 -11.87 -6.68 0.18
CA TYR A 81 -12.34 -6.25 -1.13
C TYR A 81 -12.66 -4.75 -1.16
N ILE A 82 -13.30 -4.26 -0.10
CA ILE A 82 -13.69 -2.86 0.02
C ILE A 82 -12.46 -1.95 -0.01
N ILE A 83 -11.37 -2.33 0.66
CA ILE A 83 -10.12 -1.55 0.70
C ILE A 83 -9.18 -1.90 -0.46
N GLY A 84 -9.15 -3.16 -0.92
CA GLY A 84 -8.23 -3.63 -1.95
C GLY A 84 -8.56 -3.11 -3.35
N VAL A 85 -9.85 -3.07 -3.70
CA VAL A 85 -10.30 -2.55 -5.01
C VAL A 85 -9.87 -1.09 -5.24
N PRO A 86 -10.13 -0.12 -4.33
CA PRO A 86 -9.76 1.28 -4.56
C PRO A 86 -8.26 1.57 -4.42
N ARG A 87 -7.48 0.68 -3.79
CA ARG A 87 -6.02 0.87 -3.62
C ARG A 87 -5.26 0.89 -4.96
N ILE A 88 -5.65 0.06 -5.94
CA ILE A 88 -4.99 0.04 -7.26
C ILE A 88 -5.27 1.34 -8.06
N PRO A 89 -6.52 1.81 -8.21
CA PRO A 89 -6.81 3.13 -8.78
C PRO A 89 -6.12 4.27 -8.03
N CYS A 90 -6.00 4.17 -6.69
CA CYS A 90 -5.29 5.17 -5.90
C CYS A 90 -3.81 5.26 -6.30
N ALA A 91 -3.10 4.14 -6.42
CA ALA A 91 -1.71 4.10 -6.89
C ALA A 91 -1.56 4.75 -8.28
N LEU A 92 -2.47 4.44 -9.21
CA LEU A 92 -2.48 5.02 -10.55
C LEU A 92 -2.74 6.54 -10.52
N ALA A 93 -3.69 7.00 -9.71
CA ALA A 93 -4.05 8.40 -9.58
C ALA A 93 -2.90 9.26 -8.98
N LEU A 94 -2.12 8.70 -8.06
CA LEU A 94 -0.94 9.38 -7.50
C LEU A 94 0.12 9.67 -8.57
N LEU A 95 0.35 8.73 -9.48
CA LEU A 95 1.33 8.86 -10.57
C LEU A 95 0.80 9.63 -11.78
N ALA A 96 -0.53 9.72 -11.96
CA ALA A 96 -1.15 10.38 -13.10
C ALA A 96 -0.83 11.88 -13.22
N PRO A 97 -0.69 12.43 -14.44
CA PRO A 97 -0.25 13.82 -14.66
C PRO A 97 -1.37 14.89 -14.66
N ARG A 98 -2.66 14.55 -14.77
CA ARG A 98 -3.72 15.55 -15.14
C ARG A 98 -4.97 15.63 -14.25
N PHE A 99 -5.16 14.75 -13.26
CA PHE A 99 -6.37 14.78 -12.42
C PHE A 99 -6.09 15.27 -10.99
N PRO A 100 -5.93 16.59 -10.77
CA PRO A 100 -5.62 17.11 -9.45
C PRO A 100 -6.73 16.82 -8.43
N ARG A 101 -8.03 16.87 -8.81
CA ARG A 101 -9.13 16.50 -7.89
C ARG A 101 -9.04 15.04 -7.45
N LEU A 102 -8.90 14.13 -8.42
CA LEU A 102 -8.75 12.70 -8.13
C LEU A 102 -7.48 12.43 -7.32
N LYS A 103 -6.43 13.22 -7.53
CA LYS A 103 -5.18 13.13 -6.77
C LYS A 103 -5.36 13.57 -5.31
N GLU A 104 -6.11 14.63 -5.04
CA GLU A 104 -6.48 14.99 -3.67
C GLU A 104 -7.25 13.84 -2.99
N TRP A 105 -8.18 13.22 -3.70
CA TRP A 105 -8.94 12.06 -3.18
C TRP A 105 -8.04 10.85 -2.94
N ALA A 106 -7.09 10.58 -3.84
CA ALA A 106 -6.11 9.52 -3.69
C ALA A 106 -5.20 9.75 -2.46
N TYR A 107 -4.69 10.98 -2.27
CA TYR A 107 -3.90 11.31 -1.08
C TYR A 107 -4.72 11.18 0.21
N ALA A 108 -5.96 11.65 0.22
CA ALA A 108 -6.85 11.51 1.38
C ALA A 108 -7.13 10.03 1.68
N GLY A 109 -7.46 9.24 0.65
CA GLY A 109 -7.70 7.80 0.79
C GLY A 109 -6.47 7.04 1.30
N ALA A 110 -5.29 7.31 0.75
CA ALA A 110 -4.03 6.72 1.22
C ALA A 110 -3.74 7.09 2.68
N PHE A 111 -3.92 8.37 3.05
CA PHE A 111 -3.74 8.84 4.42
C PHE A 111 -4.68 8.13 5.40
N PHE A 112 -5.98 8.12 5.11
CA PHE A 112 -6.96 7.47 5.99
C PHE A 112 -6.75 5.96 6.08
N ASN A 113 -6.33 5.32 4.99
CA ASN A 113 -5.99 3.90 5.01
C ASN A 113 -4.81 3.61 5.95
N TYR A 114 -3.74 4.38 5.87
CA TYR A 114 -2.55 4.18 6.70
C TYR A 114 -2.76 4.62 8.16
N ALA A 115 -3.41 5.75 8.38
CA ALA A 115 -3.77 6.23 9.71
C ALA A 115 -4.75 5.27 10.39
N GLY A 116 -5.74 4.76 9.64
CA GLY A 116 -6.66 3.72 10.09
C GLY A 116 -5.92 2.45 10.51
N ALA A 117 -5.04 1.93 9.67
CA ALA A 117 -4.23 0.75 10.01
C ALA A 117 -3.37 0.95 11.27
N ALA A 118 -2.71 2.11 11.40
CA ALA A 118 -1.95 2.44 12.61
C ALA A 118 -2.84 2.48 13.86
N ALA A 119 -4.01 3.15 13.75
CA ALA A 119 -4.98 3.24 14.83
C ALA A 119 -5.56 1.87 15.21
N SER A 120 -5.89 1.01 14.24
CA SER A 120 -6.38 -0.35 14.50
C SER A 120 -5.37 -1.17 15.30
N HIS A 121 -4.10 -1.14 14.92
CA HIS A 121 -3.04 -1.84 15.65
C HIS A 121 -2.82 -1.24 17.06
N LEU A 122 -2.87 0.08 17.21
CA LEU A 122 -2.81 0.74 18.53
C LEU A 122 -3.98 0.33 19.44
N LEU A 123 -5.21 0.34 18.92
CA LEU A 123 -6.41 -0.03 19.66
C LEU A 123 -6.47 -1.53 19.98
N ALA A 124 -5.88 -2.38 19.14
CA ALA A 124 -5.70 -3.81 19.41
C ALA A 124 -4.61 -4.10 20.45
N GLY A 125 -3.87 -3.08 20.92
CA GLY A 125 -2.78 -3.25 21.88
C GLY A 125 -1.51 -3.88 21.28
N ASP A 126 -1.31 -3.73 19.97
CA ASP A 126 -0.14 -4.29 19.31
C ASP A 126 1.14 -3.51 19.62
N ARG A 127 2.27 -4.21 19.52
CA ARG A 127 3.61 -3.62 19.70
C ARG A 127 3.90 -2.57 18.63
N GLY A 128 4.80 -1.65 18.97
CA GLY A 128 5.33 -0.59 18.10
C GLY A 128 5.61 -1.03 16.66
N SER A 129 6.19 -2.22 16.49
CA SER A 129 6.54 -2.77 15.17
C SER A 129 5.36 -2.88 14.19
N GLN A 130 4.12 -2.99 14.67
CA GLN A 130 2.93 -3.17 13.80
C GLN A 130 2.26 -1.86 13.39
N TRP A 131 2.30 -0.82 14.23
CA TRP A 131 1.66 0.47 13.90
C TRP A 131 2.65 1.54 13.40
N ILE A 132 3.95 1.41 13.68
CA ILE A 132 4.96 2.37 13.20
C ILE A 132 5.07 2.36 11.67
N GLY A 133 5.03 1.19 11.04
CA GLY A 133 5.11 1.07 9.58
C GLY A 133 4.00 1.84 8.86
N PRO A 134 2.72 1.56 9.13
CA PRO A 134 1.61 2.33 8.60
C PRO A 134 1.68 3.83 8.94
N LEU A 135 2.11 4.19 10.17
CA LEU A 135 2.26 5.59 10.55
C LEU A 135 3.31 6.32 9.70
N ILE A 136 4.45 5.69 9.43
CA ILE A 136 5.49 6.23 8.55
C ILE A 136 4.93 6.46 7.14
N LEU A 137 4.13 5.53 6.62
CA LEU A 137 3.49 5.68 5.31
C LEU A 137 2.47 6.82 5.29
N ALA A 138 1.72 7.02 6.38
CA ALA A 138 0.84 8.17 6.52
C ALA A 138 1.64 9.50 6.48
N VAL A 139 2.78 9.56 7.17
CA VAL A 139 3.68 10.73 7.14
C VAL A 139 4.24 10.96 5.73
N PHE A 140 4.71 9.91 5.05
CA PHE A 140 5.18 10.04 3.65
C PHE A 140 4.08 10.50 2.71
N THR A 141 2.83 10.09 2.95
CA THR A 141 1.68 10.56 2.17
C THR A 141 1.47 12.06 2.34
N ILE A 142 1.59 12.59 3.56
CA ILE A 142 1.52 14.04 3.84
C ILE A 142 2.72 14.77 3.23
N VAL A 143 3.94 14.24 3.37
CA VAL A 143 5.16 14.84 2.79
C VAL A 143 5.05 14.91 1.27
N SER A 144 4.63 13.83 0.63
CA SER A 144 4.36 13.79 -0.81
C SER A 144 3.29 14.82 -1.20
N TRP A 145 2.18 14.88 -0.45
CA TRP A 145 1.11 15.82 -0.70
C TRP A 145 1.58 17.29 -0.59
N THR A 146 2.33 17.65 0.45
CA THR A 146 2.80 19.03 0.68
C THR A 146 3.83 19.49 -0.36
N LEU A 147 4.73 18.59 -0.77
CA LEU A 147 5.80 18.88 -1.73
C LEU A 147 5.35 18.82 -3.18
N ARG A 148 4.09 18.46 -3.46
CA ARG A 148 3.59 18.31 -4.84
C ARG A 148 3.79 19.58 -5.68
N PRO A 149 4.35 19.46 -6.91
CA PRO A 149 4.56 20.60 -7.81
C PRO A 149 3.27 21.36 -8.12
N ALA A 150 3.40 22.66 -8.45
CA ALA A 150 2.26 23.52 -8.78
C ALA A 150 1.42 22.97 -9.94
N SER A 151 2.05 22.32 -10.93
CA SER A 151 1.37 21.65 -12.06
C SER A 151 0.45 20.50 -11.66
N ARG A 152 0.57 19.99 -10.43
CA ARG A 152 -0.23 18.87 -9.89
C ARG A 152 -1.23 19.31 -8.82
N ARG A 153 -1.41 20.62 -8.66
CA ARG A 153 -2.43 21.21 -7.79
C ARG A 153 -3.64 21.59 -8.64
N LEU A 154 -4.78 21.80 -8.00
CA LEU A 154 -5.99 22.26 -8.69
C LEU A 154 -5.67 23.56 -9.46
N PRO A 155 -6.00 23.65 -10.77
CA PRO A 155 -5.75 24.85 -11.55
C PRO A 155 -6.59 26.02 -11.04
N ARG A 156 -6.02 27.23 -11.06
CA ARG A 156 -6.81 28.45 -11.27
C ARG A 156 -7.36 28.41 -12.72
N PRO A 157 -8.55 28.96 -13.02
CA PRO A 157 -9.24 28.74 -14.30
C PRO A 157 -8.38 29.21 -15.48
N ALA A 158 -7.70 28.27 -16.14
CA ALA A 158 -6.99 28.47 -17.39
C ALA A 158 -7.08 27.18 -18.20
N PRO A 159 -7.30 27.26 -19.53
CA PRO A 159 -7.54 26.08 -20.36
C PRO A 159 -6.27 25.22 -20.46
N ALA A 160 -6.35 23.99 -19.95
CA ALA A 160 -5.21 23.07 -19.92
C ALA A 160 -4.98 22.42 -21.28
N LYS A 161 -3.83 22.65 -21.92
CA LYS A 161 -3.36 21.90 -23.11
C LYS A 161 -3.41 20.40 -22.82
N GLU A 162 -4.10 19.60 -23.64
CA GLU A 162 -4.24 18.15 -23.42
C GLU A 162 -2.91 17.43 -23.66
N PRO A 163 -2.34 16.73 -22.66
CA PRO A 163 -1.20 15.86 -22.91
C PRO A 163 -1.68 14.68 -23.75
N PRO A 164 -0.86 14.21 -24.70
CA PRO A 164 -1.20 13.08 -25.54
C PRO A 164 -1.48 11.83 -24.69
N MET A 165 -2.35 10.94 -25.18
CA MET A 165 -2.75 9.69 -24.52
C MET A 165 -1.56 8.83 -24.04
N ILE A 166 -0.43 8.89 -24.77
CA ILE A 166 0.85 8.26 -24.42
C ILE A 166 1.37 8.61 -23.00
N THR A 167 0.97 9.75 -22.44
CA THR A 167 1.39 10.18 -21.08
C THR A 167 0.80 9.28 -19.99
N TRP A 168 -0.19 8.43 -20.31
CA TRP A 168 -0.76 7.41 -19.43
C TRP A 168 -0.02 6.08 -19.45
N CYS A 169 0.70 5.80 -20.54
CA CYS A 169 1.45 4.56 -20.68
C CYS A 169 2.53 4.45 -19.61
N VAL A 170 3.21 5.56 -19.30
CA VAL A 170 4.29 5.55 -18.30
C VAL A 170 3.78 5.23 -16.89
N PRO A 171 2.77 5.92 -16.32
CA PRO A 171 2.18 5.54 -15.03
C PRO A 171 1.62 4.11 -15.02
N ALA A 172 0.92 3.71 -16.08
CA ALA A 172 0.31 2.38 -16.16
C ALA A 172 1.37 1.27 -16.17
N LEU A 173 2.45 1.43 -16.96
CA LEU A 173 3.57 0.50 -16.99
C LEU A 173 4.31 0.44 -15.65
N ILE A 174 4.48 1.59 -14.97
CA ILE A 174 5.07 1.62 -13.62
C ILE A 174 4.20 0.83 -12.65
N VAL A 175 2.89 1.06 -12.61
CA VAL A 175 1.98 0.32 -11.72
C VAL A 175 1.98 -1.17 -12.07
N ALA A 176 1.98 -1.53 -13.35
CA ALA A 176 2.08 -2.93 -13.77
C ALA A 176 3.37 -3.58 -13.28
N ALA A 177 4.52 -2.90 -13.42
CA ALA A 177 5.80 -3.36 -12.89
C ALA A 177 5.77 -3.51 -11.35
N MET A 178 5.17 -2.56 -10.64
CA MET A 178 4.98 -2.64 -9.18
C MET A 178 4.15 -3.86 -8.79
N LEU A 179 3.08 -4.16 -9.53
CA LEU A 179 2.23 -5.32 -9.30
C LEU A 179 2.97 -6.64 -9.55
N VAL A 180 3.78 -6.71 -10.62
CA VAL A 180 4.62 -7.89 -10.90
C VAL A 180 5.62 -8.11 -9.76
N ILE A 181 6.30 -7.05 -9.30
CA ILE A 181 7.22 -7.12 -8.16
C ILE A 181 6.48 -7.58 -6.90
N ALA A 182 5.30 -7.00 -6.62
CA ALA A 182 4.48 -7.35 -5.46
C ALA A 182 4.01 -8.82 -5.50
N PHE A 183 3.72 -9.36 -6.68
CA PHE A 183 3.36 -10.75 -6.88
C PHE A 183 4.53 -11.70 -6.63
N ILE A 184 5.72 -11.36 -7.14
CA ILE A 184 6.93 -12.19 -6.95
C ILE A 184 7.41 -12.15 -5.49
N THR A 185 7.18 -11.04 -4.79
CA THR A 185 7.62 -10.81 -3.40
C THR A 185 6.59 -11.18 -2.34
N LEU A 186 5.54 -11.92 -2.73
CA LEU A 186 4.45 -12.33 -1.85
C LEU A 186 4.98 -12.93 -0.53
N PRO A 187 4.53 -12.42 0.63
CA PRO A 187 4.82 -13.04 1.91
C PRO A 187 4.32 -14.49 1.91
N LYS A 188 5.22 -15.43 2.18
CA LYS A 188 4.86 -16.84 2.33
C LYS A 188 4.42 -17.08 3.77
N GLY A 189 3.14 -17.33 3.97
CA GLY A 189 2.56 -17.69 5.26
C GLY A 189 2.17 -16.49 6.15
N ALA A 190 1.83 -16.79 7.40
CA ALA A 190 1.36 -15.83 8.39
C ALA A 190 2.48 -14.90 8.91
N PRO A 191 2.15 -13.73 9.48
CA PRO A 191 3.13 -12.83 10.08
C PRO A 191 3.92 -13.53 11.21
N PRO A 192 5.26 -13.36 11.28
CA PRO A 192 6.12 -14.11 12.21
C PRO A 192 5.75 -14.01 13.70
N ASN A 193 5.11 -12.92 14.11
CA ASN A 193 4.75 -12.62 15.50
C ASN A 193 3.25 -12.82 15.83
N MET A 194 2.42 -13.23 14.86
CA MET A 194 0.98 -13.47 15.05
C MET A 194 0.59 -14.95 14.92
N SER A 195 1.40 -15.76 14.22
CA SER A 195 1.16 -17.20 14.07
C SER A 195 1.22 -17.97 15.40
N SER A 196 2.01 -17.51 16.37
CA SER A 196 2.10 -18.11 17.70
C SER A 196 0.89 -17.82 18.58
N ARG A 197 0.28 -16.63 18.47
CA ARG A 197 -0.92 -16.25 19.25
C ARG A 197 -2.17 -17.00 18.76
N LEU A 198 -2.36 -17.09 17.45
CA LEU A 198 -3.49 -17.85 16.87
C LEU A 198 -3.41 -19.37 17.11
N ARG A 199 -2.21 -19.91 17.37
CA ARG A 199 -2.02 -21.32 17.76
C ARG A 199 -2.32 -21.56 19.25
N VAL A 200 -2.20 -20.54 20.09
CA VAL A 200 -2.39 -20.65 21.56
C VAL A 200 -3.82 -20.30 21.98
N ASP A 201 -4.50 -19.39 21.25
CA ASP A 201 -5.80 -18.83 21.67
C ASP A 201 -7.02 -19.37 20.89
N GLY A 202 -6.84 -20.38 20.04
CA GLY A 202 -7.94 -21.01 19.31
C GLY A 202 -8.61 -22.13 20.13
N PRO A 203 -9.92 -22.07 20.44
CA PRO A 203 -10.64 -23.27 20.86
C PRO A 203 -10.76 -24.21 19.65
N GLY A 204 -9.93 -25.26 19.64
CA GLY A 204 -10.28 -26.51 18.98
C GLY A 204 -10.55 -26.51 17.47
N LEU A 205 -9.93 -25.65 16.66
CA LEU A 205 -9.76 -25.97 15.23
C LEU A 205 -8.53 -26.85 15.04
N SER A 206 -8.55 -28.02 15.68
CA SER A 206 -7.82 -29.17 15.16
C SER A 206 -8.34 -29.40 13.75
N VAL A 207 -7.43 -29.40 12.79
CA VAL A 207 -7.61 -29.93 11.45
C VAL A 207 -8.52 -31.16 11.53
N ALA A 208 -9.77 -31.01 11.10
CA ALA A 208 -10.69 -32.13 10.89
C ALA A 208 -10.24 -32.90 9.64
N THR A 209 -9.07 -33.51 9.71
CA THR A 209 -8.76 -34.74 8.99
C THR A 209 -9.19 -35.89 9.90
N GLU A 210 -10.49 -36.01 10.12
CA GLU A 210 -11.09 -37.24 10.60
C GLU A 210 -12.35 -37.49 9.78
N SER A 211 -12.12 -38.10 8.62
CA SER A 211 -13.16 -38.77 7.84
C SER A 211 -13.69 -39.95 8.65
N ASN A 212 -14.64 -39.72 9.56
CA ASN A 212 -15.42 -40.79 10.16
C ASN A 212 -16.92 -40.60 9.88
N PRO A 213 -17.43 -41.18 8.77
CA PRO A 213 -18.84 -41.09 8.40
C PRO A 213 -19.79 -41.86 9.33
N GLN A 214 -19.29 -42.63 10.30
CA GLN A 214 -20.11 -43.48 11.18
C GLN A 214 -20.80 -42.73 12.33
N LYS A 215 -20.44 -41.47 12.60
CA LYS A 215 -20.95 -40.76 13.79
C LYS A 215 -22.43 -40.31 13.70
N TYR A 216 -23.04 -40.38 12.51
CA TYR A 216 -24.42 -39.91 12.27
C TYR A 216 -25.48 -41.01 12.22
N LEU A 217 -25.12 -42.28 12.42
CA LEU A 217 -26.04 -43.42 12.24
C LEU A 217 -26.58 -44.02 13.55
N SER A 218 -26.32 -43.42 14.71
CA SER A 218 -26.65 -44.06 16.01
C SER A 218 -27.38 -43.19 17.04
N SER A 219 -28.13 -42.16 16.63
CA SER A 219 -29.09 -41.53 17.56
C SER A 219 -30.43 -42.28 17.53
N PRO A 220 -30.86 -42.97 18.61
CA PRO A 220 -32.20 -43.52 18.68
C PRO A 220 -33.20 -42.37 18.87
N LEU A 221 -34.17 -42.28 17.96
CA LEU A 221 -35.34 -41.40 18.09
C LEU A 221 -36.13 -41.84 19.32
N THR A 222 -36.11 -41.02 20.37
CA THR A 222 -36.99 -41.18 21.53
C THR A 222 -38.20 -40.29 21.30
N THR A 223 -39.34 -40.94 21.03
CA THR A 223 -40.70 -40.40 21.16
C THR A 223 -41.22 -40.66 22.56
#